data_AF-A0A2N2UQR3-F1
#
_entry.id   AF-A0A2N2UQR3-F1
#
_cell.length_a   1.000
_cell.length_b   1.000
_cell.length_c   1.000
_cell.angle_alpha   90.00
_cell.angle_beta   90.00
_cell.angle_gamma   90.00
#
_symmetry.space_group_name_H-M   'P 1'
#
loop_
_entity.id
_entity.type
_entity.pdbx_description
1 polymer ?
#
loop_
_entity_poly.entity_id
_entity_poly.type
_entity_poly.pdbx_seq_one_letter_code
_entity_poly.pdbx_strand_id
1 'polypeptide(L)'
;MALWDLLLLPWCTAPDAARQAAVGTWLQTRIGVNARFSPPRLTRVVEAFEAQLDTELKANDLDYDASGRLRFSATELADEVGDAKGGADALRMRYSRQRRYGARHIAARTAQIDDLIRRIAGYAEELAAQRQNLAAYHSTSLWLDCELADRVDANLSAVAEALSGLQQRAAATREGFTRLPRLPEGEDYGTAPEPVAVQLQHDA
;
A
#
# COMPACT_ATOMS: atom_id res chain seq x y z
N MET A 1 -1.94 36.21 0.71
CA MET A 1 -0.73 35.66 0.09
C MET A 1 -1.09 34.28 -0.43
N ALA A 2 -1.05 34.09 -1.75
CA ALA A 2 -1.31 32.82 -2.39
C ALA A 2 -0.13 31.88 -2.14
N LEU A 3 -0.35 30.56 -2.12
CA LEU A 3 0.71 29.56 -1.97
C LEU A 3 1.85 29.79 -2.99
N TRP A 4 1.48 30.12 -4.23
CA TRP A 4 2.40 30.30 -5.35
C TRP A 4 3.23 31.59 -5.27
N ASP A 5 2.87 32.55 -4.39
CA ASP A 5 3.73 33.70 -4.12
C ASP A 5 5.09 33.25 -3.51
N LEU A 6 5.14 32.07 -2.87
CA LEU A 6 6.39 31.48 -2.39
C LEU A 6 7.38 31.15 -3.51
N LEU A 7 6.90 31.03 -4.76
CA LEU A 7 7.78 30.88 -5.90
C LEU A 7 8.61 32.14 -6.16
N LEU A 8 8.39 33.27 -5.49
CA LEU A 8 9.28 34.43 -5.54
C LEU A 8 10.47 34.35 -4.57
N LEU A 9 10.45 33.40 -3.63
CA LEU A 9 11.49 33.33 -2.58
C LEU A 9 12.92 33.23 -3.11
N PRO A 10 13.25 32.49 -4.19
CA PRO A 10 14.61 32.50 -4.72
C PRO A 10 15.14 33.93 -4.94
N TRP A 11 14.37 34.78 -5.62
CA TRP A 11 14.72 36.17 -5.90
C TRP A 11 14.73 37.07 -4.66
N CYS A 12 13.89 36.78 -3.66
CA CYS A 12 13.82 37.58 -2.44
C CYS A 12 14.87 37.22 -1.38
N THR A 13 15.43 36.01 -1.42
CA THR A 13 16.23 35.46 -0.31
C THR A 13 17.65 35.08 -0.68
N ALA A 14 17.93 34.83 -1.97
CA ALA A 14 19.24 34.38 -2.41
C ALA A 14 19.98 35.48 -3.20
N PRO A 15 21.26 35.76 -2.84
CA PRO A 15 22.01 36.88 -3.42
C PRO A 15 22.59 36.60 -4.82
N ASP A 16 22.59 35.33 -5.27
CA ASP A 16 23.18 34.92 -6.53
C ASP A 16 22.42 33.75 -7.18
N ALA A 17 22.67 33.53 -8.47
CA ALA A 17 21.98 32.53 -9.28
C ALA A 17 22.14 31.10 -8.75
N ALA A 18 23.29 30.74 -8.18
CA ALA A 18 23.52 29.41 -7.64
C ALA A 18 22.63 29.13 -6.42
N ARG A 19 22.54 30.10 -5.50
CA ARG A 19 21.65 30.01 -4.34
C ARG A 19 20.18 30.12 -4.72
N GLN A 20 19.84 30.92 -5.73
CA GLN A 20 18.47 30.99 -6.28
C GLN A 20 18.04 29.61 -6.81
N ALA A 21 18.89 28.94 -7.59
CA ALA A 21 18.61 27.60 -8.09
C ALA A 21 18.44 26.58 -6.95
N ALA A 22 19.24 26.68 -5.88
CA ALA A 22 19.13 25.81 -4.71
C ALA A 22 17.77 25.99 -3.98
N VAL A 23 17.34 27.24 -3.76
CA VAL A 23 16.02 27.54 -3.16
C VAL A 23 14.90 27.09 -4.10
N GLY A 24 15.03 27.31 -5.41
CA GLY A 24 14.06 26.86 -6.41
C GLY A 24 13.89 25.34 -6.41
N THR A 25 14.99 24.59 -6.36
CA THR A 25 14.99 23.12 -6.26
C THR A 25 14.32 22.66 -4.96
N TRP A 26 14.65 23.31 -3.85
CA TRP A 26 14.05 23.01 -2.55
C TRP A 26 12.53 23.25 -2.55
N LEU A 27 12.06 24.37 -3.12
CA LEU A 27 10.64 24.67 -3.27
C LEU A 27 9.94 23.65 -4.16
N GLN A 28 10.52 23.35 -5.33
CA GLN A 28 9.97 22.40 -6.30
C GLN A 28 9.58 21.08 -5.62
N THR A 29 10.46 20.56 -4.75
CA THR A 29 10.24 19.26 -4.09
C THR A 29 9.18 19.25 -2.98
N ARG A 30 8.69 20.42 -2.54
CA ARG A 30 7.87 20.56 -1.31
C ARG A 30 6.57 21.32 -1.51
N ILE A 31 6.53 22.28 -2.42
CA ILE A 31 5.36 23.13 -2.60
C ILE A 31 4.22 22.32 -3.20
N GLY A 32 3.01 22.46 -2.65
CA GLY A 32 1.81 21.75 -3.11
C GLY A 32 1.79 20.24 -2.82
N VAL A 33 2.82 19.68 -2.16
CA VAL A 33 2.92 18.25 -1.82
C VAL A 33 2.71 18.06 -0.31
N ASN A 34 1.82 17.16 0.07
CA ASN A 34 1.64 16.77 1.46
C ASN A 34 2.62 15.66 1.85
N ALA A 35 3.62 16.00 2.69
CA ALA A 35 4.64 15.05 3.12
C ALA A 35 4.08 13.81 3.85
N ARG A 36 2.91 13.92 4.49
CA ARG A 36 2.23 12.79 5.15
C ARG A 36 1.86 11.70 4.16
N PHE A 37 1.53 12.07 2.93
CA PHE A 37 1.18 11.19 1.81
C PHE A 37 2.28 11.11 0.75
N SER A 38 3.53 11.29 1.16
CA SER A 38 4.66 11.16 0.23
C SER A 38 4.67 9.77 -0.44
N PRO A 39 4.91 9.69 -1.77
CA PRO A 39 4.92 8.41 -2.47
C PRO A 39 5.77 7.32 -1.80
N PRO A 40 7.00 7.59 -1.30
CA PRO A 40 7.80 6.56 -0.62
C PRO A 40 7.15 5.97 0.64
N ARG A 41 6.30 6.72 1.35
CA ARG A 41 5.56 6.18 2.51
C ARG A 41 4.43 5.26 2.05
N LEU A 42 3.66 5.70 1.05
CA LEU A 42 2.57 4.92 0.48
C LEU A 42 3.09 3.65 -0.20
N THR A 43 4.24 3.70 -0.88
CA THR A 43 4.92 2.51 -1.44
C THR A 43 5.14 1.46 -0.37
N ARG A 44 5.70 1.81 0.79
CA ARG A 44 5.96 0.84 1.87
C ARG A 44 4.69 0.19 2.40
N VAL A 45 3.58 0.95 2.46
CA VAL A 45 2.29 0.41 2.90
C VAL A 45 1.74 -0.58 1.87
N VAL A 46 1.79 -0.23 0.58
CA VAL A 46 1.37 -1.13 -0.50
C VAL A 46 2.22 -2.40 -0.52
N GLU A 47 3.55 -2.27 -0.42
CA GLU A 47 4.48 -3.41 -0.35
C GLU A 47 4.21 -4.32 0.85
N ALA A 48 3.83 -3.75 2.01
CA ALA A 48 3.46 -4.56 3.17
C ALA A 48 2.20 -5.41 2.91
N PHE A 49 1.18 -4.86 2.24
CA PHE A 49 0.00 -5.63 1.84
C PHE A 49 0.32 -6.68 0.77
N GLU A 50 1.18 -6.36 -0.19
CA GLU A 50 1.64 -7.32 -1.21
C GLU A 50 2.40 -8.49 -0.57
N ALA A 51 3.32 -8.20 0.36
CA ALA A 51 4.05 -9.22 1.11
C ALA A 51 3.12 -10.08 1.99
N GLN A 52 2.09 -9.46 2.58
CA GLN A 52 1.07 -10.17 3.34
C GLN A 52 0.28 -11.13 2.45
N LEU A 53 -0.15 -10.68 1.26
CA LEU A 53 -0.84 -11.53 0.29
C LEU A 53 0.03 -12.70 -0.17
N ASP A 54 1.30 -12.45 -0.48
CA ASP A 54 2.26 -13.48 -0.88
C ASP A 54 2.45 -14.54 0.22
N THR A 55 2.57 -14.10 1.48
CA THR A 55 2.65 -14.99 2.64
C THR A 55 1.39 -15.85 2.77
N GLU A 56 0.21 -15.26 2.59
CA GLU A 56 -1.06 -15.99 2.69
C GLU A 56 -1.29 -16.96 1.52
N LEU A 57 -0.87 -16.60 0.30
CA LEU A 57 -0.91 -17.49 -0.86
C LEU A 57 0.00 -18.72 -0.70
N LYS A 58 1.16 -18.54 -0.05
CA LYS A 58 2.15 -19.61 0.20
C LYS A 58 1.86 -20.40 1.47
N ALA A 59 0.88 -19.99 2.28
CA ALA A 59 0.57 -20.64 3.54
C ALA A 59 -0.03 -22.05 3.32
N ASN A 60 0.47 -23.00 4.10
CA ASN A 60 0.05 -24.40 4.09
C ASN A 60 -0.42 -24.76 5.52
N ASP A 61 -1.44 -25.60 5.67
CA ASP A 61 -2.03 -25.97 6.97
C ASP A 61 -1.16 -26.93 7.80
N LEU A 62 0.13 -27.05 7.48
CA LEU A 62 1.02 -27.97 8.17
C LEU A 62 1.65 -27.30 9.40
N ASP A 63 1.22 -27.73 10.58
CA ASP A 63 1.77 -27.32 11.86
C ASP A 63 2.99 -28.19 12.18
N TYR A 64 4.19 -27.61 12.14
CA TYR A 64 5.44 -28.29 12.45
C TYR A 64 5.89 -27.93 13.87
N ASP A 65 6.29 -28.90 14.67
CA ASP A 65 6.91 -28.63 15.97
C ASP A 65 8.32 -28.05 15.83
N ALA A 66 8.92 -27.64 16.96
CA ALA A 66 10.28 -27.05 17.00
C ALA A 66 11.39 -27.99 16.51
N SER A 67 11.09 -29.28 16.26
CA SER A 67 12.01 -30.26 15.67
C SER A 67 11.78 -30.49 14.18
N GLY A 68 10.83 -29.78 13.56
CA GLY A 68 10.49 -29.94 12.15
C GLY A 68 9.59 -31.16 11.87
N ARG A 69 8.96 -31.72 12.91
CA ARG A 69 8.03 -32.85 12.78
C ARG A 69 6.58 -32.33 12.71
N LEU A 70 5.80 -32.88 11.77
CA LEU A 70 4.36 -32.59 11.65
C LEU A 70 3.62 -32.94 12.94
N ARG A 71 2.92 -31.95 13.52
CA ARG A 71 1.97 -32.15 14.61
C ARG A 71 0.62 -32.53 14.01
N PHE A 72 0.29 -33.80 14.06
CA PHE A 72 -1.07 -34.25 13.74
C PHE A 72 -1.98 -33.97 14.94
N SER A 73 -3.14 -33.35 14.71
CA SER A 73 -4.18 -33.26 15.74
C SER A 73 -4.74 -34.66 16.01
N ALA A 74 -4.79 -35.08 17.27
CA ALA A 74 -5.15 -36.45 17.65
C ALA A 74 -6.58 -36.87 17.22
N THR A 75 -7.42 -35.89 16.87
CA THR A 75 -8.79 -36.09 16.38
C THR A 75 -8.87 -36.60 14.93
N GLU A 76 -7.89 -36.31 14.07
CA GLU A 76 -7.91 -36.80 12.67
C GLU A 76 -7.32 -38.22 12.52
N LEU A 77 -6.55 -38.70 13.50
CA LEU A 77 -5.89 -40.00 13.41
C LEU A 77 -6.81 -41.20 13.77
N ALA A 78 -7.93 -40.95 14.44
CA ALA A 78 -8.79 -42.01 14.95
C ALA A 78 -9.69 -42.66 13.87
N ASP A 79 -10.01 -41.94 12.80
CA ASP A 79 -10.94 -42.43 11.76
C ASP A 79 -10.27 -43.19 10.60
N GLU A 80 -8.94 -43.11 10.44
CA GLU A 80 -8.25 -43.65 9.25
C GLU A 80 -7.17 -44.72 9.53
N VAL A 81 -6.93 -45.12 10.78
CA VAL A 81 -6.03 -46.26 11.10
C VAL A 81 -6.81 -47.58 11.07
N GLY A 82 -7.57 -47.78 9.99
CA GLY A 82 -8.11 -49.07 9.59
C GLY A 82 -7.13 -49.79 8.67
N ASP A 83 -6.25 -50.59 9.27
CA ASP A 83 -5.53 -51.73 8.67
C ASP A 83 -4.99 -51.57 7.23
N ALA A 84 -3.75 -51.09 7.08
CA ALA A 84 -2.89 -51.55 5.98
C ALA A 84 -1.40 -51.29 6.26
N LYS A 85 -0.61 -52.38 6.28
CA LYS A 85 0.85 -52.37 6.15
C LYS A 85 1.27 -51.75 4.81
N GLY A 86 1.35 -50.43 4.76
CA GLY A 86 1.86 -49.64 3.63
C GLY A 86 2.03 -48.13 3.93
N GLY A 87 1.82 -47.72 5.19
CA GLY A 87 1.62 -46.31 5.55
C GLY A 87 2.84 -45.38 5.40
N ALA A 88 4.06 -45.88 5.23
CA ALA A 88 5.24 -45.01 5.24
C ALA A 88 5.45 -44.22 3.94
N ASP A 89 5.11 -44.78 2.78
CA ASP A 89 5.25 -44.09 1.48
C ASP A 89 3.93 -43.45 0.99
N ALA A 90 2.77 -43.93 1.46
CA ALA A 90 1.49 -43.25 1.22
C ALA A 90 1.35 -41.94 2.02
N LEU A 91 1.99 -41.82 3.18
CA LEU A 91 1.97 -40.59 4.00
C LEU A 91 2.72 -39.42 3.36
N ARG A 92 3.68 -39.68 2.46
CA ARG A 92 4.53 -38.62 1.89
C ARG A 92 3.87 -37.79 0.80
N MET A 93 2.73 -38.23 0.27
CA MET A 93 2.28 -37.76 -1.05
C MET A 93 0.96 -36.97 -1.11
N ARG A 94 0.23 -36.70 -0.01
CA ARG A 94 -1.15 -36.13 -0.15
C ARG A 94 -1.64 -35.09 0.85
N TYR A 95 -0.79 -34.43 1.63
CA TYR A 95 -1.29 -33.39 2.54
C TYR A 95 -0.38 -32.16 2.56
N SER A 96 -0.27 -31.44 1.44
CA SER A 96 -0.15 -29.98 1.51
C SER A 96 -1.56 -29.41 1.40
N ARG A 97 -2.30 -29.41 2.52
CA ARG A 97 -3.60 -28.72 2.54
C ARG A 97 -3.31 -27.23 2.49
N GLN A 98 -3.48 -26.64 1.30
CA GLN A 98 -3.41 -25.20 1.11
C GLN A 98 -4.29 -24.51 2.14
N ARG A 99 -3.73 -23.51 2.85
CA ARG A 99 -4.44 -22.82 3.92
C ARG A 99 -5.71 -22.17 3.38
N ARG A 100 -6.81 -22.34 4.10
CA ARG A 100 -8.11 -21.75 3.78
C ARG A 100 -8.45 -20.63 4.74
N TYR A 101 -9.19 -19.64 4.24
CA TYR A 101 -9.51 -18.41 4.96
C TYR A 101 -11.01 -18.23 5.11
N GLY A 102 -11.43 -17.78 6.29
CA GLY A 102 -12.81 -17.41 6.58
C GLY A 102 -13.23 -16.12 5.87
N ALA A 103 -14.54 -15.93 5.70
CA ALA A 103 -15.10 -14.74 5.09
C ALA A 103 -14.75 -13.47 5.89
N ARG A 104 -14.73 -13.55 7.22
CA ARG A 104 -14.34 -12.45 8.12
C ARG A 104 -12.89 -12.00 7.90
N HIS A 105 -11.98 -12.95 7.64
CA HIS A 105 -10.57 -12.65 7.36
C HIS A 105 -10.40 -11.88 6.05
N ILE A 106 -10.99 -12.40 4.97
CA ILE A 106 -10.94 -11.77 3.65
C ILE A 106 -11.60 -10.38 3.70
N ALA A 107 -12.75 -10.26 4.36
CA ALA A 107 -13.46 -8.98 4.53
C ALA A 107 -12.60 -7.95 5.28
N ALA A 108 -11.93 -8.34 6.38
CA ALA A 108 -11.06 -7.44 7.12
C ALA A 108 -9.85 -6.98 6.29
N ARG A 109 -9.20 -7.88 5.54
CA ARG A 109 -8.06 -7.53 4.68
C ARG A 109 -8.47 -6.60 3.54
N THR A 110 -9.56 -6.91 2.86
CA THR A 110 -10.07 -6.07 1.77
C THR A 110 -10.54 -4.71 2.27
N ALA A 111 -11.17 -4.61 3.44
CA ALA A 111 -11.55 -3.33 4.04
C ALA A 111 -10.35 -2.44 4.38
N GLN A 112 -9.24 -3.01 4.87
CA GLN A 112 -8.01 -2.25 5.13
C GLN A 112 -7.41 -1.68 3.83
N ILE A 113 -7.42 -2.47 2.76
CA ILE A 113 -6.91 -2.01 1.46
C ILE A 113 -7.86 -0.98 0.82
N ASP A 114 -9.17 -1.15 0.97
CA ASP A 114 -10.18 -0.19 0.53
C ASP A 114 -10.00 1.18 1.20
N ASP A 115 -9.63 1.20 2.49
CA ASP A 115 -9.28 2.43 3.20
C ASP A 115 -8.02 3.09 2.63
N LEU A 116 -6.98 2.30 2.33
CA LEU A 116 -5.76 2.80 1.69
C LEU A 116 -6.06 3.41 0.30
N ILE A 117 -6.82 2.70 -0.53
CA ILE A 117 -7.22 3.18 -1.87
C ILE A 117 -7.97 4.51 -1.76
N ARG A 118 -8.91 4.63 -0.81
CA ARG A 118 -9.66 5.87 -0.58
C ARG A 118 -8.75 7.04 -0.19
N ARG A 119 -7.75 6.80 0.66
CA ARG A 119 -6.77 7.83 1.05
C ARG A 119 -5.89 8.28 -0.11
N ILE A 120 -5.43 7.32 -0.93
CA ILE A 120 -4.65 7.64 -2.14
C ILE A 120 -5.49 8.49 -3.11
N ALA A 121 -6.75 8.12 -3.33
CA ALA A 121 -7.67 8.86 -4.18
C ALA A 121 -7.91 10.30 -3.68
N GLY A 122 -8.17 10.47 -2.38
CA GLY A 122 -8.34 11.81 -1.79
C GLY A 122 -7.10 12.69 -1.97
N TYR A 123 -5.90 12.14 -1.79
CA TYR A 123 -4.68 12.91 -2.02
C TYR A 123 -4.42 13.21 -3.50
N ALA A 124 -4.81 12.31 -4.42
CA ALA A 124 -4.75 12.58 -5.85
C ALA A 124 -5.69 13.74 -6.26
N GLU A 125 -6.88 13.83 -5.66
CA GLU A 125 -7.81 14.96 -5.85
C GLU A 125 -7.21 16.27 -5.31
N GLU A 126 -6.59 16.25 -4.13
CA GLU A 126 -5.87 17.41 -3.58
C GLU A 126 -4.78 17.90 -4.54
N LEU A 127 -3.95 17.00 -5.08
CA LEU A 127 -2.90 17.36 -6.05
C LEU A 127 -3.48 17.92 -7.34
N ALA A 128 -4.57 17.33 -7.85
CA ALA A 128 -5.25 17.85 -9.03
C ALA A 128 -5.76 19.28 -8.80
N ALA A 129 -6.32 19.57 -7.62
CA ALA A 129 -6.75 20.90 -7.23
C ALA A 129 -5.56 21.87 -7.12
N GLN A 130 -4.42 21.44 -6.56
CA GLN A 130 -3.19 22.26 -6.52
C GLN A 130 -2.70 22.62 -7.92
N ARG A 131 -2.67 21.66 -8.85
CA ARG A 131 -2.27 21.91 -10.24
C ARG A 131 -3.21 22.88 -10.95
N GLN A 132 -4.53 22.72 -10.78
CA GLN A 132 -5.50 23.67 -11.32
C GLN A 132 -5.32 25.07 -10.72
N ASN A 133 -5.04 25.16 -9.42
CA ASN A 133 -4.77 26.43 -8.76
C ASN A 133 -3.49 27.10 -9.27
N LEU A 134 -2.41 26.33 -9.48
CA LEU A 134 -1.17 26.81 -10.10
C LEU A 134 -1.42 27.31 -11.52
N ALA A 135 -2.15 26.57 -12.35
CA ALA A 135 -2.47 26.97 -13.71
C ALA A 135 -3.29 28.28 -13.76
N ALA A 136 -4.30 28.40 -12.89
CA ALA A 136 -5.09 29.63 -12.77
C ALA A 136 -4.22 30.82 -12.30
N TYR A 137 -3.38 30.61 -11.29
CA TYR A 137 -2.46 31.64 -10.82
C TYR A 137 -1.47 32.06 -11.90
N HIS A 138 -0.86 31.10 -12.61
CA HIS A 138 0.05 31.35 -13.73
C HIS A 138 -0.59 32.19 -14.83
N SER A 139 -1.88 31.98 -15.13
CA SER A 139 -2.60 32.76 -16.16
C SER A 139 -2.84 34.23 -15.79
N THR A 140 -2.67 34.61 -14.52
CA THR A 140 -2.97 35.96 -14.01
C THR A 140 -1.75 36.68 -13.43
N SER A 141 -0.69 35.95 -13.08
CA SER A 141 0.48 36.49 -12.42
C SER A 141 1.47 37.09 -13.41
N LEU A 142 1.88 38.34 -13.17
CA LEU A 142 2.85 39.06 -14.01
C LEU A 142 4.30 38.82 -13.60
N TRP A 143 4.52 38.29 -12.40
CA TRP A 143 5.84 38.18 -11.77
C TRP A 143 6.28 36.74 -11.56
N LEU A 144 5.46 35.76 -11.95
CA LEU A 144 5.79 34.37 -11.80
C LEU A 144 6.86 33.97 -12.83
N ASP A 145 7.93 33.32 -12.36
CA ASP A 145 8.88 32.65 -13.23
C ASP A 145 8.22 31.41 -13.84
N CYS A 146 7.97 31.46 -15.15
CA CYS A 146 7.36 30.38 -15.91
C CYS A 146 8.18 29.09 -15.82
N GLU A 147 9.52 29.17 -15.85
CA GLU A 147 10.37 27.97 -15.82
C GLU A 147 10.28 27.26 -14.46
N LEU A 148 10.27 28.03 -13.37
CA LEU A 148 10.06 27.46 -12.03
C LEU A 148 8.64 26.92 -11.86
N ALA A 149 7.62 27.60 -12.38
CA ALA A 149 6.23 27.14 -12.35
C ALA A 149 6.06 25.81 -13.12
N ASP A 150 6.62 25.70 -14.32
CA ASP A 150 6.61 24.47 -15.13
C ASP A 150 7.30 23.31 -14.41
N ARG A 151 8.45 23.57 -13.77
CA ARG A 151 9.14 22.55 -12.96
C ARG A 151 8.30 22.08 -11.77
N VAL A 152 7.53 22.96 -11.16
CA VAL A 152 6.61 22.63 -10.06
C VAL A 152 5.44 21.79 -10.59
N ASP A 153 4.79 22.22 -11.67
CA ASP A 153 3.69 21.45 -12.29
C ASP A 153 4.14 20.05 -12.71
N ALA A 154 5.33 19.94 -13.31
CA ALA A 154 5.92 18.66 -13.69
C ALA A 154 6.15 17.75 -12.47
N ASN A 155 6.59 18.30 -11.33
CA ASN A 155 6.73 17.51 -10.10
C ASN A 155 5.36 17.05 -9.57
N LEU A 156 4.37 17.95 -9.51
CA LEU A 156 3.01 17.59 -9.08
C LEU A 156 2.41 16.50 -9.99
N SER A 157 2.67 16.57 -11.31
CA SER A 157 2.28 15.53 -12.26
C SER A 157 2.99 14.19 -11.99
N ALA A 158 4.30 14.21 -11.76
CA ALA A 158 5.06 12.99 -11.44
C ALA A 158 4.61 12.33 -10.13
N VAL A 159 4.27 13.13 -9.11
CA VAL A 159 3.68 12.62 -7.87
C VAL A 159 2.31 11.99 -8.14
N ALA A 160 1.45 12.64 -8.93
CA ALA A 160 0.14 12.09 -9.29
C ALA A 160 0.25 10.76 -10.06
N GLU A 161 1.19 10.65 -10.99
CA GLU A 161 1.49 9.39 -11.70
C GLU A 161 1.93 8.28 -10.73
N ALA A 162 2.81 8.60 -9.78
CA ALA A 162 3.23 7.65 -8.74
C ALA A 162 2.05 7.17 -7.89
N LEU A 163 1.14 8.07 -7.51
CA LEU A 163 -0.08 7.71 -6.77
C LEU A 163 -1.00 6.79 -7.58
N SER A 164 -1.18 7.07 -8.88
CA SER A 164 -1.96 6.21 -9.78
C SER A 164 -1.37 4.79 -9.84
N GLY A 165 -0.05 4.66 -9.96
CA GLY A 165 0.63 3.36 -9.93
C GLY A 165 0.42 2.61 -8.61
N LEU A 166 0.49 3.31 -7.48
CA LEU A 166 0.24 2.73 -6.16
C LEU A 166 -1.23 2.30 -5.97
N GLN A 167 -2.17 3.07 -6.49
CA GLN A 167 -3.59 2.73 -6.46
C GLN A 167 -3.89 1.46 -7.26
N GLN A 168 -3.30 1.33 -8.45
CA GLN A 168 -3.43 0.12 -9.29
C GLN A 168 -2.88 -1.12 -8.59
N ARG A 169 -1.68 -1.00 -7.99
CA ARG A 169 -1.08 -2.08 -7.19
C ARG A 169 -1.96 -2.48 -6.02
N ALA A 170 -2.44 -1.52 -5.22
CA ALA A 170 -3.33 -1.78 -4.10
C ALA A 170 -4.64 -2.47 -4.55
N ALA A 171 -5.23 -2.06 -5.67
CA ALA A 171 -6.41 -2.70 -6.23
C ALA A 171 -6.14 -4.16 -6.66
N ALA A 172 -4.99 -4.42 -7.27
CA ALA A 172 -4.58 -5.78 -7.64
C ALA A 172 -4.36 -6.65 -6.39
N THR A 173 -3.72 -6.12 -5.34
CA THR A 173 -3.54 -6.82 -4.07
C THR A 173 -4.89 -7.15 -3.42
N ARG A 174 -5.82 -6.19 -3.40
CA ARG A 174 -7.18 -6.39 -2.91
C ARG A 174 -7.87 -7.55 -3.64
N GLU A 175 -7.77 -7.57 -4.97
CA GLU A 175 -8.32 -8.64 -5.80
C GLU A 175 -7.62 -9.99 -5.56
N GLY A 176 -6.33 -9.99 -5.23
CA GLY A 176 -5.61 -11.18 -4.79
C GLY A 176 -6.21 -11.80 -3.53
N PHE A 177 -6.55 -10.99 -2.51
CA PHE A 177 -7.18 -11.48 -1.28
C PHE A 177 -8.56 -12.12 -1.52
N THR A 178 -9.34 -11.63 -2.50
CA THR A 178 -10.67 -12.21 -2.78
C THR A 178 -10.62 -13.59 -3.44
N ARG A 179 -9.46 -13.92 -4.05
CA ARG A 179 -9.17 -15.20 -4.70
C ARG A 179 -8.53 -16.24 -3.77
N LEU A 180 -8.25 -15.90 -2.51
CA LEU A 180 -7.71 -16.86 -1.54
C LEU A 180 -8.67 -18.05 -1.35
N PRO A 181 -8.16 -19.27 -1.13
CA PRO A 181 -8.98 -20.44 -0.84
C PRO A 181 -9.87 -20.18 0.39
N ARG A 182 -11.16 -20.52 0.27
CA ARG A 182 -12.16 -20.22 1.31
C ARG A 182 -12.45 -21.41 2.21
N LEU A 183 -12.72 -21.14 3.49
CA LEU A 183 -13.37 -22.10 4.37
C LEU A 183 -14.84 -22.30 3.93
N PRO A 184 -15.41 -23.51 4.13
CA PRO A 184 -16.84 -23.74 3.95
C PRO A 184 -17.70 -22.78 4.77
N GLU A 185 -18.90 -22.49 4.28
CA GLU A 185 -19.87 -21.69 5.02
C GLU A 185 -20.24 -22.37 6.35
N GLY A 186 -20.21 -21.61 7.45
CA GLY A 186 -20.47 -22.14 8.80
C GLY A 186 -19.23 -22.60 9.57
N GLU A 187 -18.04 -22.62 8.97
CA GLU A 187 -16.77 -22.96 9.65
C GLU A 187 -15.90 -21.73 9.99
N ASP A 188 -16.44 -20.51 9.82
CA ASP A 188 -15.75 -19.24 10.07
C ASP A 188 -15.74 -18.84 11.56
N TYR A 189 -15.08 -19.67 12.37
CA TYR A 189 -14.89 -19.47 13.81
C TYR A 189 -13.69 -18.55 14.14
N GLY A 190 -12.99 -18.03 13.12
CA GLY A 190 -11.74 -17.27 13.30
C GLY A 190 -11.93 -15.80 13.68
N THR A 191 -10.95 -15.26 14.42
CA THR A 191 -10.87 -13.82 14.74
C THR A 191 -10.44 -13.01 13.50
N ALA A 192 -10.92 -11.78 13.38
CA ALA A 192 -10.46 -10.88 12.32
C ALA A 192 -8.94 -10.67 12.43
N PRO A 193 -8.20 -10.67 11.32
CA PRO A 193 -6.76 -10.51 11.35
C PRO A 193 -6.37 -9.13 11.86
N GLU A 194 -5.25 -9.07 12.59
CA GLU A 194 -4.70 -7.80 13.05
C GLU A 194 -4.46 -6.85 11.87
N PRO A 195 -4.70 -5.55 12.05
CA PRO A 195 -4.37 -4.56 11.04
C PRO A 195 -2.91 -4.65 10.63
N VAL A 196 -2.63 -4.61 9.33
CA VAL A 196 -1.25 -4.38 8.87
C VAL A 196 -0.81 -3.05 9.47
N ALA A 197 0.36 -3.00 10.13
CA ALA A 197 0.82 -1.83 10.85
C ALA A 197 1.07 -0.66 9.88
N VAL A 198 0.03 0.13 9.63
CA VAL A 198 0.10 1.35 8.84
C VAL A 198 0.48 2.48 9.79
N GLN A 199 1.78 2.68 10.01
CA GLN A 199 2.28 3.90 10.67
C GLN A 199 2.20 5.08 9.70
N LEU A 200 0.99 5.45 9.32
CA LEU A 200 0.65 6.76 8.79
C LEU A 200 0.04 7.53 9.95
N GLN A 201 0.89 8.11 10.81
CA GLN A 201 0.44 8.88 11.98
C GLN A 201 -0.60 9.93 11.55
N HIS A 202 -1.81 9.79 12.07
CA HIS A 202 -2.80 10.85 12.17
C HIS A 202 -2.29 11.82 13.24
N ASP A 203 -1.66 12.91 12.81
CA ASP A 203 -1.50 14.05 13.69
C ASP A 203 -2.60 15.05 13.34
N ALA A 204 -3.48 15.25 14.33
CA ALA A 204 -4.59 16.19 14.35
C ALA A 204 -4.21 17.62 13.92
#